data_AF-A0A925DPY6-F1
#
_entry.id   AF-A0A925DPY6-F1
#
_cell.length_a   1.000
_cell.length_b   1.000
_cell.length_c   1.000
_cell.angle_alpha   90.00
_cell.angle_beta   90.00
_cell.angle_gamma   90.00
#
_symmetry.space_group_name_H-M   'P 1'
#
loop_
_entity.id
_entity.type
_entity.pdbx_description
1 polymer ?
#
loop_
_entity_poly.entity_id
_entity_poly.type
_entity_poly.pdbx_seq_one_letter_code
_entity_poly.pdbx_strand_id
1 'polypeptide(L)'
;QEYVKKDPDPFGFNNLHYITKAEDSIRLNNTDEACIIISASGMMEAGRVKHHIKNSIGKEKNTILIVGYCAPNTLGRHLMDGKKEVKIFGEPHQVKAEVKVIASYSAHADYLELQRFLSCQETKKVKKVFLVHGEANSKIAFREKLLEQGFPSVEIPAKGVTFELE
;
A
#
# COMPACT_ATOMS: atom_id res chain seq x y z
N GLN A 1 -12.98 16.12 9.64
CA GLN A 1 -12.41 17.38 9.11
C GLN A 1 -12.56 18.58 10.05
N GLU A 2 -13.41 18.57 11.09
CA GLU A 2 -13.50 19.70 12.06
C GLU A 2 -12.24 19.90 12.92
N TYR A 3 -11.51 18.83 13.25
CA TYR A 3 -10.34 18.87 14.13
C TYR A 3 -9.22 19.79 13.59
N VAL A 4 -8.91 19.68 12.29
CA VAL A 4 -7.90 20.51 11.60
C VAL A 4 -8.29 21.99 11.53
N LYS A 5 -9.58 22.33 11.66
CA LYS A 5 -10.05 23.72 11.67
C LYS A 5 -9.89 24.39 13.04
N LYS A 6 -9.72 23.61 14.11
CA LYS A 6 -9.68 24.09 15.51
C LYS A 6 -8.30 23.96 16.14
N ASP A 7 -7.46 23.04 15.65
CA ASP A 7 -6.11 22.80 16.16
C ASP A 7 -5.06 23.35 15.18
N PRO A 8 -4.21 24.31 15.60
CA PRO A 8 -3.14 24.84 14.76
C PRO A 8 -2.03 23.81 14.45
N ASP A 9 -1.95 22.70 15.20
CA ASP A 9 -1.01 21.61 14.93
C ASP A 9 -1.73 20.26 14.74
N PRO A 10 -2.11 19.91 13.50
CA PRO A 10 -2.78 18.64 13.22
C PRO A 10 -1.91 17.40 13.48
N PHE A 11 -0.62 17.58 13.78
CA PHE A 11 0.33 16.52 14.09
C PHE A 11 0.76 16.50 15.57
N GLY A 12 0.34 17.49 16.36
CA GLY A 12 0.72 17.69 17.77
C GLY A 12 -0.31 17.18 18.78
N PHE A 13 -0.95 16.03 18.54
CA PHE A 13 -1.94 15.51 19.49
C PHE A 13 -1.27 14.80 20.68
N ASN A 14 -1.82 15.01 21.88
CA ASN A 14 -1.22 14.62 23.18
C ASN A 14 -0.84 13.14 23.32
N ASN A 15 -1.44 12.24 22.53
CA ASN A 15 -1.20 10.81 22.59
C ASN A 15 -0.23 10.29 21.50
N LEU A 16 0.44 11.19 20.76
CA LEU A 16 1.46 10.82 19.79
C LEU A 16 2.85 10.77 20.45
N HIS A 17 3.46 9.60 20.44
CA HIS A 17 4.82 9.41 20.94
C HIS A 17 5.77 9.04 19.81
N TYR A 18 6.73 9.93 19.52
CA TYR A 18 7.78 9.66 18.53
C TYR A 18 8.88 8.77 19.13
N ILE A 19 8.99 7.56 18.60
CA ILE A 19 9.99 6.58 19.03
C ILE A 19 11.20 6.63 18.10
N THR A 20 12.25 7.32 18.53
CA THR A 20 13.48 7.51 17.72
C THR A 20 14.58 6.51 18.08
N LYS A 21 14.72 6.13 19.36
CA LYS A 21 15.74 5.16 19.80
C LYS A 21 15.30 3.72 19.54
N ALA A 22 16.27 2.85 19.27
CA ALA A 22 16.00 1.44 19.00
C ALA A 22 15.50 0.71 20.26
N GLU A 23 16.10 0.99 21.42
CA GLU A 23 15.73 0.40 22.72
C GLU A 23 14.26 0.66 23.07
N ASP A 24 13.78 1.88 22.85
CA ASP A 24 12.38 2.24 23.11
C ASP A 24 11.42 1.47 22.20
N SER A 25 11.76 1.28 20.92
CA SER A 25 10.98 0.44 20.01
C SER A 25 11.00 -1.03 20.41
N ILE A 26 12.13 -1.53 20.92
CA ILE A 26 12.22 -2.90 21.42
C ILE A 26 11.32 -3.09 22.64
N ARG A 27 11.31 -2.13 23.57
CA ARG A 27 10.48 -2.16 24.78
C ARG A 27 8.99 -2.30 24.47
N LEU A 28 8.51 -1.65 23.40
CA LEU A 28 7.11 -1.76 22.96
C LEU A 28 6.69 -3.19 22.59
N ASN A 29 7.60 -4.10 22.27
CA ASN A 29 7.23 -5.49 21.97
C ASN A 29 6.78 -6.29 23.21
N ASN A 30 7.13 -5.81 24.40
CA ASN A 30 6.91 -6.47 25.68
C ASN A 30 5.85 -5.79 26.55
N THR A 31 5.20 -4.73 26.05
CA THR A 31 4.12 -4.07 26.79
C THR A 31 2.82 -4.88 26.70
N ASP A 32 2.06 -4.89 27.79
CA ASP A 32 0.69 -5.40 27.83
C ASP A 32 -0.36 -4.30 27.66
N GLU A 33 0.07 -3.03 27.62
CA GLU A 33 -0.81 -1.90 27.36
C GLU A 33 -1.30 -1.89 25.90
N ALA A 34 -2.60 -1.64 25.73
CA ALA A 34 -3.18 -1.47 24.40
C ALA A 34 -2.63 -0.19 23.75
N CYS A 35 -1.98 -0.33 22.60
CA CYS A 35 -1.41 0.79 21.87
C CYS A 35 -1.52 0.60 20.35
N ILE A 36 -1.36 1.69 19.61
CA ILE A 36 -1.24 1.69 18.15
C ILE A 36 0.22 1.96 17.79
N ILE A 37 0.85 1.02 17.09
CA ILE A 37 2.22 1.16 16.61
C ILE A 37 2.19 1.43 15.11
N ILE A 38 2.61 2.64 14.72
CA ILE A 38 2.80 3.01 13.31
C ILE A 38 4.30 2.96 13.01
N SER A 39 4.70 2.09 12.08
CA SER A 39 6.11 1.91 11.74
C SER A 39 6.31 1.64 10.25
N ALA A 40 7.41 2.19 9.73
CA ALA A 40 7.93 1.84 8.41
C ALA A 40 8.61 0.46 8.41
N SER A 41 8.73 -0.24 7.27
CA SER A 41 8.27 0.17 5.93
C SER A 41 6.84 -0.28 5.58
N GLY A 42 6.17 0.44 4.67
CA GLY A 42 4.74 0.24 4.35
C GLY A 42 4.37 -1.14 3.80
N MET A 43 5.32 -1.89 3.24
CA MET A 43 5.10 -3.27 2.75
C MET A 43 5.60 -4.35 3.72
N MET A 44 6.04 -3.94 4.93
CA MET A 44 6.46 -4.83 6.01
C MET A 44 7.73 -5.66 5.73
N GLU A 45 8.51 -5.25 4.73
CA GLU A 45 9.69 -6.00 4.29
C GLU A 45 10.94 -5.73 5.11
N ALA A 46 11.03 -4.58 5.77
CA ALA A 46 12.21 -4.15 6.50
C ALA A 46 11.88 -3.18 7.65
N GLY A 47 12.87 -2.95 8.51
CA GLY A 47 12.78 -2.00 9.61
C GLY A 47 11.97 -2.50 10.81
N ARG A 48 11.63 -1.56 11.69
CA ARG A 48 11.01 -1.84 13.00
C ARG A 48 9.66 -2.56 12.86
N VAL A 49 8.89 -2.29 11.81
CA VAL A 49 7.58 -2.93 11.58
C VAL A 49 7.72 -4.45 11.49
N LYS A 50 8.79 -4.95 10.87
CA LYS A 50 9.02 -6.39 10.71
C LYS A 50 9.29 -7.06 12.05
N HIS A 51 10.00 -6.37 12.95
CA HIS A 51 10.21 -6.82 14.32
C HIS A 51 8.90 -6.77 15.13
N HIS A 52 8.12 -5.70 15.03
CA HIS A 52 6.83 -5.61 15.71
C HIS A 52 5.85 -6.70 15.26
N ILE A 53 5.80 -6.99 13.96
CA ILE A 53 4.99 -8.09 13.41
C ILE A 53 5.52 -9.43 13.94
N LYS A 54 6.83 -9.70 13.90
CA LYS A 54 7.40 -10.94 14.47
C LYS A 54 6.89 -11.21 15.89
N ASN A 55 6.90 -10.18 16.74
CA ASN A 55 6.52 -10.30 18.16
C ASN A 55 5.00 -10.29 18.41
N SER A 56 4.20 -9.92 17.40
CA SER A 56 2.75 -9.70 17.53
C SER A 56 1.91 -10.72 16.76
N ILE A 57 2.43 -11.29 15.67
CA ILE A 57 1.67 -12.08 14.70
C ILE A 57 1.07 -13.38 15.28
N GLY A 58 1.70 -13.93 16.32
CA GLY A 58 1.22 -15.11 17.04
C GLY A 58 0.21 -14.82 18.15
N LYS A 59 -0.19 -13.56 18.37
CA LYS A 59 -1.09 -13.16 19.45
C LYS A 59 -2.48 -12.82 18.87
N GLU A 60 -3.50 -13.60 19.23
CA GLU A 60 -4.88 -13.43 18.73
C GLU A 60 -5.53 -12.10 19.16
N LYS A 61 -5.07 -11.52 20.29
CA LYS A 61 -5.53 -10.20 20.77
C LYS A 61 -5.05 -9.03 19.91
N ASN A 62 -4.14 -9.26 18.96
CA ASN A 62 -3.52 -8.21 18.16
C ASN A 62 -4.13 -8.14 16.76
N THR A 63 -4.11 -6.94 16.18
CA THR A 63 -4.49 -6.70 14.77
C THR A 63 -3.32 -6.13 13.99
N ILE A 64 -3.04 -6.70 12.82
CA ILE A 64 -2.15 -6.11 11.81
C ILE A 64 -3.04 -5.37 10.81
N LEU A 65 -3.01 -4.03 10.89
CA LEU A 65 -3.76 -3.17 9.98
C LEU A 65 -2.87 -2.74 8.81
N ILE A 66 -3.25 -3.17 7.61
CA ILE A 66 -2.54 -2.86 6.36
C ILE A 66 -3.27 -1.71 5.67
N VAL A 67 -2.54 -0.64 5.42
CA VAL A 67 -3.07 0.58 4.82
C VAL A 67 -2.40 0.78 3.47
N GLY A 68 -3.14 0.55 2.38
CA GLY A 68 -2.64 0.69 1.01
C GLY A 68 -2.19 -0.63 0.35
N TYR A 69 -1.33 -0.50 -0.67
CA TYR A 69 -0.92 -1.59 -1.55
C TYR A 69 0.36 -2.29 -1.07
N CYS A 70 0.38 -3.62 -1.14
CA CYS A 70 1.60 -4.41 -0.97
C CYS A 70 1.92 -5.17 -2.27
N ALA A 71 3.16 -5.00 -2.75
CA ALA A 71 3.62 -5.65 -3.97
C ALA A 71 3.69 -7.19 -3.81
N PRO A 72 3.59 -7.95 -4.91
CA PRO A 72 3.75 -9.41 -4.90
C PRO A 72 5.02 -9.86 -4.17
N ASN A 73 4.93 -11.01 -3.51
CA ASN A 73 6.02 -11.65 -2.75
C ASN A 73 6.52 -10.92 -1.50
N THR A 74 5.90 -9.79 -1.13
CA THR A 74 6.17 -9.14 0.16
C THR A 74 5.44 -9.84 1.31
N LEU A 75 5.95 -9.70 2.53
CA LEU A 75 5.28 -10.11 3.76
C LEU A 75 3.89 -9.48 3.86
N GLY A 76 3.79 -8.18 3.58
CA GLY A 76 2.52 -7.48 3.56
C GLY A 76 1.50 -8.13 2.62
N ARG A 77 1.92 -8.50 1.41
CA ARG A 77 1.04 -9.17 0.45
C ARG A 77 0.61 -10.55 0.94
N HIS A 78 1.52 -11.33 1.49
CA HIS A 78 1.20 -12.64 2.07
C HIS A 78 0.15 -12.55 3.19
N LEU A 79 0.23 -11.51 4.03
CA LEU A 79 -0.76 -11.26 5.07
C LEU A 79 -2.10 -10.82 4.46
N MET A 80 -2.09 -9.94 3.45
CA MET A 80 -3.31 -9.53 2.74
C MET A 80 -4.02 -10.71 2.07
N ASP A 81 -3.26 -11.65 1.50
CA ASP A 81 -3.80 -12.86 0.86
C ASP A 81 -4.31 -13.90 1.88
N GLY A 82 -4.19 -13.62 3.19
CA GLY A 82 -4.74 -14.47 4.25
C GLY A 82 -3.92 -15.72 4.54
N LYS A 83 -2.62 -15.75 4.19
CA LYS A 83 -1.75 -16.90 4.50
C LYS A 83 -1.74 -17.16 6.00
N LYS A 84 -1.93 -18.43 6.38
CA LYS A 84 -1.93 -18.88 7.79
C LYS A 84 -0.53 -19.05 8.37
N GLU A 85 0.48 -19.11 7.51
CA GLU A 85 1.88 -19.12 7.88
C GLU A 85 2.68 -18.22 6.95
N VAL A 86 3.59 -17.43 7.51
CA VAL A 86 4.49 -16.52 6.78
C VAL A 86 5.91 -16.66 7.30
N LYS A 87 6.90 -16.30 6.47
CA LYS A 87 8.30 -16.27 6.89
C LYS A 87 8.72 -14.87 7.30
N ILE A 88 9.32 -14.73 8.48
CA ILE A 88 9.85 -13.48 9.00
C ILE A 88 11.28 -13.76 9.48
N PHE A 89 12.26 -13.04 8.92
CA PHE A 89 13.70 -13.31 9.14
C PHE A 89 14.12 -14.76 8.88
N GLY A 90 13.49 -15.41 7.90
CA GLY A 90 13.76 -16.81 7.55
C GLY A 90 13.02 -17.85 8.39
N GLU A 91 12.42 -17.44 9.52
CA GLU A 91 11.70 -18.32 10.43
C GLU A 91 10.20 -18.36 10.07
N PRO A 92 9.55 -19.54 10.13
CA PRO A 92 8.10 -19.64 9.93
C PRO A 92 7.35 -19.12 11.16
N HIS A 93 6.27 -18.37 10.92
CA HIS A 93 5.38 -17.83 11.93
C HIS A 93 3.92 -18.08 11.57
N GLN A 94 3.15 -18.64 12.51
CA GLN A 94 1.71 -18.76 12.38
C GLN A 94 1.03 -17.40 12.51
N VAL A 95 0.08 -17.13 11.62
CA VAL A 95 -0.73 -15.92 11.61
C VAL A 95 -1.98 -16.14 12.46
N LYS A 96 -1.88 -15.74 13.73
CA LYS A 96 -2.98 -15.78 14.70
C LYS A 96 -3.60 -14.41 14.94
N ALA A 97 -2.82 -13.34 14.80
CA ALA A 97 -3.30 -11.98 14.83
C ALA A 97 -4.34 -11.75 13.71
N GLU A 98 -5.31 -10.90 13.98
CA GLU A 98 -6.28 -10.50 12.97
C GLU A 98 -5.60 -9.62 11.90
N VAL A 99 -5.84 -9.88 10.62
CA VAL A 99 -5.34 -9.04 9.52
C VAL A 99 -6.51 -8.26 8.93
N LYS A 100 -6.38 -6.93 8.93
CA LYS A 100 -7.36 -6.02 8.32
C LYS A 100 -6.68 -5.18 7.24
N VAL A 101 -7.45 -4.82 6.21
CA VAL A 101 -6.96 -4.01 5.09
C VAL A 101 -7.87 -2.82 4.88
N ILE A 102 -7.28 -1.62 4.81
CA ILE A 102 -7.96 -0.42 4.35
C ILE A 102 -7.33 0.00 3.01
N ALA A 103 -8.06 -0.23 1.92
CA ALA A 103 -7.59 0.03 0.57
C ALA A 103 -7.63 1.52 0.17
N SER A 104 -8.45 2.34 0.84
CA SER A 104 -8.77 3.72 0.45
C SER A 104 -7.67 4.77 0.74
N TYR A 105 -6.57 4.40 1.38
CA TYR A 105 -5.50 5.33 1.77
C TYR A 105 -4.23 5.22 0.92
N SER A 106 -4.25 4.46 -0.19
CA SER A 106 -3.08 4.31 -1.07
C SER A 106 -2.69 5.60 -1.80
N ALA A 107 -3.55 6.62 -1.79
CA ALA A 107 -3.43 7.86 -2.56
C ALA A 107 -3.28 7.66 -4.10
N HIS A 108 -3.52 6.44 -4.58
CA HIS A 108 -3.55 6.14 -6.01
C HIS A 108 -4.99 6.22 -6.51
N ALA A 109 -5.16 6.84 -7.68
CA ALA A 109 -6.44 6.91 -8.35
C ALA A 109 -6.95 5.49 -8.68
N ASP A 110 -8.22 5.23 -8.40
CA ASP A 110 -8.88 4.03 -8.88
C ASP A 110 -9.17 4.11 -10.41
N TYR A 111 -9.75 3.05 -10.97
CA TYR A 111 -10.01 3.02 -12.41
C TYR A 111 -10.98 4.11 -12.87
N LEU A 112 -11.98 4.47 -12.06
CA LEU A 112 -12.96 5.52 -12.39
C LEU A 112 -12.31 6.89 -12.30
N GLU A 113 -11.47 7.12 -11.31
CA GLU A 113 -10.70 8.34 -11.14
C GLU A 113 -9.71 8.55 -12.29
N LEU A 114 -9.02 7.48 -12.74
CA LEU A 114 -8.15 7.53 -13.92
C LEU A 114 -8.94 7.81 -15.21
N GLN A 115 -10.12 7.18 -15.40
CA GLN A 115 -11.00 7.47 -16.53
C GLN A 115 -11.49 8.92 -16.50
N ARG A 116 -11.88 9.41 -15.32
CA ARG A 116 -12.31 10.80 -15.13
C ARG A 116 -11.17 11.78 -15.37
N PHE A 117 -9.94 11.44 -14.99
CA PHE A 117 -8.77 12.26 -15.28
C PHE A 117 -8.58 12.41 -16.80
N LEU A 118 -8.75 11.31 -17.55
CA LEU A 118 -8.62 11.29 -19.01
C LEU A 118 -9.83 11.87 -19.75
N SER A 119 -10.99 12.06 -19.11
CA SER A 119 -12.21 12.52 -19.77
C SER A 119 -12.13 13.97 -20.29
N CYS A 120 -11.16 14.75 -19.82
CA CYS A 120 -10.89 16.08 -20.36
C CYS A 120 -10.16 16.06 -21.72
N GLN A 121 -9.67 14.91 -22.17
CA GLN A 121 -8.96 14.77 -23.43
C GLN A 121 -9.92 14.44 -24.58
N GLU A 122 -9.69 15.05 -25.74
CA GLU A 122 -10.33 14.61 -26.98
C GLU A 122 -9.61 13.35 -27.47
N THR A 123 -10.26 12.19 -27.29
CA THR A 123 -9.65 10.87 -27.50
C THR A 123 -8.97 10.71 -28.86
N LYS A 124 -9.59 11.22 -29.93
CA LYS A 124 -9.04 11.16 -31.30
C LYS A 124 -7.79 12.01 -31.53
N LYS A 125 -7.54 13.03 -30.70
CA LYS A 125 -6.33 13.85 -30.78
C LYS A 125 -5.15 13.23 -30.05
N VAL A 126 -5.41 12.32 -29.10
CA VAL A 126 -4.37 11.59 -28.38
C VAL A 126 -3.85 10.46 -29.27
N LYS A 127 -2.68 10.66 -29.87
CA LYS A 127 -2.09 9.68 -30.80
C LYS A 127 -1.81 8.33 -30.13
N LYS A 128 -1.33 8.33 -28.88
CA LYS A 128 -0.91 7.13 -28.16
C LYS A 128 -0.94 7.35 -26.65
N VAL A 129 -1.42 6.35 -25.91
CA VAL A 129 -1.39 6.30 -24.43
C VAL A 129 -0.45 5.18 -24.00
N PHE A 130 0.42 5.42 -23.04
CA PHE A 130 1.32 4.40 -22.50
C PHE A 130 0.94 4.07 -21.06
N LEU A 131 0.58 2.82 -20.81
CA LEU A 131 0.26 2.32 -19.46
C LEU A 131 1.51 1.74 -18.81
N VAL A 132 1.99 2.44 -17.80
CA VAL A 132 3.14 2.06 -16.97
C VAL A 132 2.70 1.78 -15.53
N HIS A 133 3.65 1.49 -14.64
CA HIS A 133 3.48 1.34 -13.19
C HIS A 133 2.14 0.71 -12.73
N GLY A 134 2.04 -0.61 -12.85
CA GLY A 134 0.88 -1.38 -12.42
C GLY A 134 1.07 -2.86 -12.72
N GLU A 135 0.24 -3.70 -12.09
CA GLU A 135 0.22 -5.14 -12.35
C GLU A 135 -0.21 -5.44 -13.79
N ALA A 136 0.30 -6.53 -14.36
CA ALA A 136 0.07 -6.87 -15.76
C ALA A 136 -1.43 -6.95 -16.09
N ASN A 137 -2.21 -7.68 -15.29
CA ASN A 137 -3.64 -7.85 -15.49
C ASN A 137 -4.41 -6.53 -15.35
N SER A 138 -4.05 -5.68 -14.38
CA SER A 138 -4.65 -4.35 -14.22
C SER A 138 -4.39 -3.46 -15.43
N LYS A 139 -3.16 -3.46 -15.96
CA LYS A 139 -2.83 -2.69 -17.16
C LYS A 139 -3.55 -3.21 -18.41
N ILE A 140 -3.67 -4.53 -18.57
CA ILE A 140 -4.41 -5.14 -19.69
C ILE A 140 -5.89 -4.76 -19.63
N ALA A 141 -6.54 -4.93 -18.47
CA ALA A 141 -7.94 -4.57 -18.29
C ALA A 141 -8.18 -3.06 -18.52
N PHE A 142 -7.28 -2.20 -18.03
CA PHE A 142 -7.40 -0.76 -18.24
C PHE A 142 -7.16 -0.36 -19.70
N ARG A 143 -6.24 -1.01 -20.40
CA ARG A 143 -6.01 -0.84 -21.85
C ARG A 143 -7.29 -1.08 -22.64
N GLU A 144 -7.96 -2.19 -22.39
CA GLU A 144 -9.21 -2.55 -23.06
C GLU A 144 -10.27 -1.47 -22.85
N LYS A 145 -10.41 -0.97 -21.62
CA LYS A 145 -11.36 0.10 -21.30
C LYS A 145 -11.04 1.42 -22.02
N LEU A 146 -9.77 1.79 -22.15
CA LEU A 146 -9.39 3.01 -22.89
C LEU A 146 -9.63 2.86 -24.40
N LEU A 147 -9.40 1.67 -24.97
CA LEU A 147 -9.73 1.39 -26.37
C LEU A 147 -11.25 1.48 -26.61
N GLU A 148 -12.06 0.92 -25.70
CA GLU A 148 -13.54 1.04 -25.74
C GLU A 148 -14.01 2.51 -25.67
N GLN A 149 -13.27 3.37 -24.95
CA GLN A 149 -13.55 4.81 -24.87
C GLN A 149 -13.12 5.60 -26.13
N GLY A 150 -12.50 4.95 -27.11
CA GLY A 150 -12.14 5.54 -28.40
C GLY A 150 -10.74 6.16 -28.45
N PHE A 151 -9.85 5.84 -27.50
CA PHE A 151 -8.42 6.13 -27.68
C PHE A 151 -7.87 5.25 -28.81
N PRO A 152 -7.16 5.81 -29.80
CA PRO A 152 -6.77 5.08 -31.01
C PRO A 152 -5.65 4.06 -30.78
N SER A 153 -4.77 4.30 -29.80
CA SER A 153 -3.65 3.42 -29.46
C SER A 153 -3.33 3.51 -27.98
N VAL A 154 -3.29 2.34 -27.33
CA VAL A 154 -2.93 2.20 -25.91
C VAL A 154 -1.91 1.08 -25.80
N GLU A 155 -0.71 1.42 -25.37
CA GLU A 155 0.47 0.56 -25.30
C GLU A 155 0.81 0.22 -23.85
N ILE A 156 1.32 -1.01 -23.63
CA ILE A 156 1.89 -1.42 -22.34
C ILE A 156 3.37 -1.73 -22.58
N PRO A 157 4.27 -0.74 -22.39
CA PRO A 157 5.69 -0.92 -22.64
C PRO A 157 6.31 -2.04 -21.81
N ALA A 158 7.15 -2.86 -22.46
CA ALA A 158 8.08 -3.73 -21.75
C ALA A 158 9.30 -2.92 -21.27
N LYS A 159 9.97 -3.42 -20.22
CA LYS A 159 11.16 -2.77 -19.66
C LYS A 159 12.27 -2.70 -20.72
N GLY A 160 12.86 -1.52 -20.90
CA GLY A 160 13.96 -1.30 -21.86
C GLY A 160 13.51 -1.00 -23.30
N VAL A 161 12.21 -1.01 -23.58
CA VAL A 161 11.68 -0.57 -24.88
C VAL A 161 11.73 0.95 -24.97
N THR A 162 12.19 1.46 -26.11
CA THR A 162 12.23 2.89 -26.43
C THR A 162 11.21 3.19 -27.52
N PHE A 163 10.58 4.36 -27.45
CA PHE A 163 9.63 4.86 -28.44
C PHE A 163 10.07 6.23 -28.92
N GLU A 164 10.03 6.44 -30.23
CA GLU A 164 10.10 7.77 -30.82
C GLU A 164 8.68 8.35 -30.89
N LEU A 165 8.53 9.62 -30.52
CA LEU A 165 7.25 10.32 -30.51
C LEU A 165 7.20 11.26 -31.72
N GLU A 166 6.25 11.02 -32.62
CA GLU A 166 5.94 11.88 -33.78
C GLU A 166 4.76 12.81 -33.51
#